data_AF-A0A957GM38-F1
#
_entry.id   AF-A0A957GM38-F1
#
_cell.length_a   1.000
_cell.length_b   1.000
_cell.length_c   1.000
_cell.angle_alpha   90.00
_cell.angle_beta   90.00
_cell.angle_gamma   90.00
#
_symmetry.space_group_name_H-M   'P 1'
#
loop_
_entity.id
_entity.type
_entity.pdbx_description
1 polymer ?
#
loop_
_entity_poly.entity_id
_entity_poly.type
_entity_poly.pdbx_seq_one_letter_code
_entity_poly.pdbx_strand_id
1 'polypeptide(L)'
;MKDDCNQPTHSPKRVRQGCPQKWISKSPPISSDNNLENIMSVQDTVDCIIVGYNAVDYSQFSDHQKGMYTGNAHEVKANSLLFNGKRILYMDLLNHAVEKATGYNPELNVFNTQSMGACYLQSYLQCRAFTAEVVNFFNRDKEQLSLLLAQSPLAVAITTTFYVDHMPIIEVVKFIREHNPKTKIIVGGPHIYNVCSDLDEAAQNYIFHEVGADIYVNDSQGETTLSRALCQLKNQESLRDVPNLIYFDDQHQQWYRSTREPEQNDMDHTSIHWETFASHLLTPMAYMRTARSCPFACSFCNYPTQAGAHVLSSLETIEREFDALHKAGTEMIVFTDDTFNVPLPRFK
;
A
#
# COMPACT_ATOMS: atom_id res chain seq x y z
N MET A 1 -0.98 -74.95 34.28
CA MET A 1 -2.11 -75.79 33.82
C MET A 1 -2.91 -74.96 32.84
N LYS A 2 -2.86 -75.38 31.56
CA LYS A 2 -3.69 -75.01 30.40
C LYS A 2 -3.60 -73.56 29.90
N ASP A 3 -2.99 -73.31 28.73
CA ASP A 3 -3.54 -73.45 27.35
C ASP A 3 -4.52 -72.28 27.07
N ASP A 4 -4.59 -71.57 25.96
CA ASP A 4 -3.96 -71.70 24.64
C ASP A 4 -4.26 -70.41 23.83
N CYS A 5 -3.44 -70.19 22.81
CA CYS A 5 -3.74 -69.62 21.47
C CYS A 5 -4.63 -68.37 21.24
N ASN A 6 -3.97 -67.34 20.69
CA ASN A 6 -4.24 -66.68 19.38
C ASN A 6 -5.68 -66.27 19.00
N GLN A 7 -5.90 -64.95 18.87
CA GLN A 7 -6.77 -64.35 17.84
C GLN A 7 -6.24 -62.98 17.35
N PRO A 8 -6.51 -62.59 16.08
CA PRO A 8 -5.88 -61.46 15.40
C PRO A 8 -6.64 -60.14 15.61
N THR A 9 -5.90 -59.02 15.70
CA THR A 9 -6.48 -57.68 15.86
C THR A 9 -6.99 -57.12 14.53
N HIS A 10 -8.27 -56.75 14.53
CA HIS A 10 -8.97 -56.08 13.44
C HIS A 10 -8.38 -54.70 13.13
N SER A 11 -8.03 -54.46 11.86
CA SER A 11 -7.82 -53.12 11.31
C SER A 11 -9.16 -52.54 10.81
N PRO A 12 -9.54 -51.31 11.20
CA PRO A 12 -10.71 -50.66 10.61
C PRO A 12 -10.33 -50.02 9.27
N LYS A 13 -10.95 -50.52 8.19
CA LYS A 13 -10.97 -49.88 6.86
C LYS A 13 -11.61 -48.48 6.99
N ARG A 14 -10.82 -47.41 6.80
CA ARG A 14 -11.38 -46.07 6.56
C ARG A 14 -11.97 -46.02 5.14
N VAL A 15 -13.28 -45.90 5.08
CA VAL A 15 -14.05 -45.57 3.88
C VAL A 15 -13.65 -44.15 3.45
N ARG A 16 -13.14 -43.99 2.22
CA ARG A 16 -12.97 -42.68 1.58
C ARG A 16 -14.36 -42.13 1.26
N GLN A 17 -14.88 -41.24 2.11
CA GLN A 17 -15.98 -40.36 1.73
C GLN A 17 -15.43 -39.30 0.78
N GLY A 18 -16.02 -39.23 -0.42
CA GLY A 18 -15.65 -38.28 -1.47
C GLY A 18 -15.85 -36.84 -1.00
N CYS A 19 -14.91 -35.99 -1.37
CA CYS A 19 -15.00 -34.54 -1.21
C CYS A 19 -16.19 -34.01 -2.05
N PRO A 20 -17.14 -33.26 -1.48
CA PRO A 20 -18.21 -32.66 -2.28
C PRO A 20 -17.63 -31.54 -3.16
N GLN A 21 -17.65 -31.76 -4.48
CA GLN A 21 -17.28 -30.81 -5.53
C GLN A 21 -18.28 -29.63 -5.63
N LYS A 22 -18.33 -28.75 -4.62
CA LYS A 22 -19.21 -27.57 -4.64
C LYS A 22 -18.53 -26.23 -4.31
N TRP A 23 -17.21 -26.15 -4.46
CA TRP A 23 -16.45 -24.89 -4.32
C TRP A 23 -15.73 -24.48 -5.62
N ILE A 24 -16.46 -24.55 -6.74
CA ILE A 24 -16.07 -23.84 -7.96
C ILE A 24 -17.25 -22.94 -8.30
N SER A 25 -17.37 -21.82 -7.57
CA SER A 25 -18.16 -20.69 -8.02
C SER A 25 -17.47 -20.13 -9.25
N LYS A 26 -18.14 -20.21 -10.40
CA LYS A 26 -17.71 -19.51 -11.61
C LYS A 26 -17.71 -18.02 -11.31
N SER A 27 -16.54 -17.40 -11.21
CA SER A 27 -16.43 -15.96 -11.37
C SER A 27 -17.05 -15.59 -12.72
N PRO A 28 -17.88 -14.55 -12.80
CA PRO A 28 -18.46 -14.15 -14.09
C PRO A 28 -17.33 -13.76 -15.05
N PRO A 29 -17.47 -14.04 -16.35
CA PRO A 29 -16.51 -13.56 -17.35
C PRO A 29 -16.49 -12.03 -17.29
N ILE A 30 -15.28 -11.46 -17.31
CA ILE A 30 -15.07 -10.03 -17.54
C ILE A 30 -15.69 -9.70 -18.89
N SER A 31 -16.87 -9.08 -18.89
CA SER A 31 -17.54 -8.64 -20.11
C SER A 31 -16.77 -7.44 -20.66
N SER A 32 -16.10 -7.65 -21.78
CA SER A 32 -15.65 -6.59 -22.68
C SER A 32 -16.87 -6.02 -23.41
N ASP A 33 -17.70 -5.23 -22.73
CA ASP A 33 -18.77 -4.48 -23.38
C ASP A 33 -18.51 -2.99 -23.24
N ASN A 34 -18.19 -2.42 -24.40
CA ASN A 34 -18.08 -1.00 -24.71
C ASN A 34 -19.31 -0.23 -24.23
N ASN A 35 -19.08 0.74 -23.36
CA ASN A 35 -19.90 1.96 -23.24
C ASN A 35 -19.04 3.09 -22.65
N LEU A 36 -17.95 3.41 -23.36
CA LEU A 36 -17.09 4.59 -23.12
C LEU A 36 -17.49 5.79 -23.99
N GLU A 37 -18.71 5.79 -24.53
CA GLU A 37 -19.25 6.91 -25.32
C GLU A 37 -20.54 7.42 -24.67
N ASN A 38 -20.38 8.22 -23.61
CA ASN A 38 -21.11 9.47 -23.38
C ASN A 38 -20.99 9.87 -21.91
N ILE A 39 -20.13 10.88 -21.69
CA ILE A 39 -20.20 12.02 -20.74
C ILE A 39 -18.75 12.30 -20.32
N MET A 40 -17.97 12.88 -21.22
CA MET A 40 -16.71 13.56 -20.89
C MET A 40 -16.76 14.94 -21.54
N SER A 41 -17.62 15.80 -20.98
CA SER A 41 -17.65 17.22 -21.32
C SER A 41 -16.92 17.99 -20.22
N VAL A 42 -15.79 18.61 -20.62
CA VAL A 42 -14.82 19.37 -19.80
C VAL A 42 -13.88 18.46 -18.98
N GLN A 43 -12.67 18.24 -19.49
CA GLN A 43 -11.59 17.51 -18.81
C GLN A 43 -11.18 18.24 -17.53
N ASP A 44 -11.68 17.78 -16.39
CA ASP A 44 -11.03 18.08 -15.12
C ASP A 44 -9.68 17.36 -15.11
N THR A 45 -8.61 18.12 -15.33
CA THR A 45 -7.23 17.63 -15.23
C THR A 45 -6.99 17.11 -13.82
N VAL A 46 -6.45 15.89 -13.69
CA VAL A 46 -6.08 15.31 -12.39
C VAL A 46 -5.08 16.23 -11.69
N ASP A 47 -5.40 16.71 -10.48
CA ASP A 47 -4.47 17.52 -9.69
C ASP A 47 -3.34 16.63 -9.15
N CYS A 48 -3.67 15.47 -8.57
CA CYS A 48 -2.68 14.60 -7.92
C CYS A 48 -2.88 13.12 -8.25
N ILE A 49 -1.84 12.45 -8.71
CA ILE A 49 -1.81 10.98 -8.78
C ILE A 49 -1.15 10.46 -7.50
N ILE A 50 -1.76 9.49 -6.83
CA ILE A 50 -1.19 8.86 -5.65
C ILE A 50 -0.72 7.46 -6.01
N VAL A 51 0.58 7.23 -5.94
CA VAL A 51 1.19 5.93 -6.20
C VAL A 51 1.35 5.19 -4.87
N GLY A 52 0.81 3.98 -4.82
CA GLY A 52 0.95 3.04 -3.72
C GLY A 52 2.32 2.35 -3.72
N TYR A 53 2.31 1.03 -3.74
CA TYR A 53 3.54 0.24 -3.57
C TYR A 53 4.19 -0.13 -4.91
N ASN A 54 5.51 -0.16 -4.93
CA ASN A 54 6.37 -0.75 -5.97
C ASN A 54 7.19 -1.86 -5.32
N ALA A 55 6.94 -3.11 -5.71
CA ALA A 55 7.70 -4.25 -5.29
C ALA A 55 9.00 -4.36 -6.07
N VAL A 56 10.10 -4.66 -5.37
CA VAL A 56 11.38 -5.03 -6.00
C VAL A 56 11.24 -6.40 -6.67
N ASP A 57 11.93 -6.60 -7.79
CA ASP A 57 12.16 -7.94 -8.32
C ASP A 57 12.94 -8.78 -7.28
N TYR A 58 12.20 -9.68 -6.62
CA TYR A 58 12.74 -10.52 -5.56
C TYR A 58 13.92 -11.37 -6.02
N SER A 59 13.98 -11.73 -7.29
CA SER A 59 15.09 -12.53 -7.80
C SER A 59 16.39 -11.74 -7.90
N GLN A 60 16.31 -10.48 -8.34
CA GLN A 60 17.45 -9.57 -8.34
C GLN A 60 17.90 -9.28 -6.91
N PHE A 61 16.94 -9.01 -6.01
CA PHE A 61 17.23 -8.83 -4.59
C PHE A 61 17.94 -10.05 -3.99
N SER A 62 17.40 -11.25 -4.25
CA SER A 62 17.98 -12.51 -3.77
C SER A 62 19.39 -12.76 -4.32
N ASP A 63 19.66 -12.37 -5.56
CA ASP A 63 20.96 -12.58 -6.19
C ASP A 63 22.04 -11.70 -5.55
N HIS A 64 21.71 -10.46 -5.18
CA HIS A 64 22.60 -9.57 -4.43
C HIS A 64 22.97 -10.10 -3.04
N GLN A 65 22.16 -10.98 -2.45
CA GLN A 65 22.42 -11.58 -1.13
C GLN A 65 23.18 -12.92 -1.21
N LYS A 66 23.45 -13.45 -2.41
CA LYS A 66 24.13 -14.75 -2.57
C LYS A 66 25.56 -14.69 -2.00
N GLY A 67 25.91 -15.70 -1.22
CA GLY A 67 27.26 -15.83 -0.63
C GLY A 67 27.51 -14.91 0.57
N MET A 68 26.53 -14.10 0.97
CA MET A 68 26.59 -13.29 2.19
C MET A 68 26.05 -14.08 3.39
N TYR A 69 26.68 -13.91 4.56
CA TYR A 69 26.20 -14.44 5.85
C TYR A 69 25.58 -13.31 6.68
N THR A 70 24.59 -12.63 6.10
CA THR A 70 23.86 -11.51 6.70
C THR A 70 22.46 -11.93 7.14
N GLY A 71 21.80 -11.13 8.00
CA GLY A 71 20.38 -11.33 8.35
C GLY A 71 19.49 -11.40 7.11
N ASN A 72 19.71 -10.51 6.15
CA ASN A 72 19.00 -10.47 4.87
C ASN A 72 19.17 -11.77 4.06
N ALA A 73 20.36 -12.37 4.06
CA ALA A 73 20.58 -13.65 3.38
C ALA A 73 19.82 -14.81 4.04
N HIS A 74 19.61 -14.77 5.36
CA HIS A 74 18.75 -15.72 6.07
C HIS A 74 17.28 -15.49 5.78
N GLU A 75 16.84 -14.23 5.77
CA GLU A 75 15.47 -13.85 5.43
C GLU A 75 15.11 -14.29 4.00
N VAL A 76 16.00 -14.06 3.04
CA VAL A 76 15.82 -14.51 1.65
C VAL A 76 15.63 -16.02 1.56
N LYS A 77 16.33 -16.78 2.41
CA LYS A 77 16.19 -18.24 2.47
C LYS A 77 14.90 -18.69 3.15
N ALA A 78 14.46 -17.97 4.18
CA ALA A 78 13.28 -18.32 4.98
C ALA A 78 11.96 -17.97 4.27
N ASN A 79 11.93 -16.86 3.53
CA ASN A 79 10.74 -16.34 2.86
C ASN A 79 10.64 -16.73 1.37
N SER A 80 11.50 -17.65 0.92
CA SER A 80 11.57 -18.05 -0.48
C SER A 80 12.01 -19.50 -0.65
N LEU A 81 11.71 -20.05 -1.82
CA LEU A 81 12.13 -21.39 -2.22
C LEU A 81 12.88 -21.37 -3.55
N LEU A 82 13.59 -22.45 -3.84
CA LEU A 82 14.26 -22.65 -5.12
C LEU A 82 13.33 -23.41 -6.06
N PHE A 83 12.94 -22.78 -7.17
CA PHE A 83 12.11 -23.37 -8.22
C PHE A 83 12.83 -23.22 -9.56
N ASN A 84 13.13 -24.33 -10.23
CA ASN A 84 13.92 -24.35 -11.49
C ASN A 84 15.23 -23.56 -11.42
N GLY A 85 15.94 -23.63 -10.29
CA GLY A 85 17.21 -22.92 -10.08
C GLY A 85 17.08 -21.42 -9.79
N LYS A 86 15.87 -20.85 -9.80
CA LYS A 86 15.58 -19.46 -9.43
C LYS A 86 14.92 -19.40 -8.05
N ARG A 87 15.28 -18.42 -7.23
CA ARG A 87 14.55 -18.16 -5.97
C ARG A 87 13.28 -17.38 -6.26
N ILE A 88 12.15 -17.89 -5.75
CA ILE A 88 10.82 -17.28 -5.90
C ILE A 88 10.11 -17.22 -4.55
N LEU A 89 9.10 -16.35 -4.45
CA LEU A 89 8.24 -16.26 -3.27
C LEU A 89 7.19 -17.39 -3.26
N TYR A 90 6.61 -17.65 -2.10
CA TYR A 90 5.56 -18.67 -1.95
C TYR A 90 4.31 -18.35 -2.78
N MET A 91 3.96 -17.07 -2.91
CA MET A 91 2.82 -16.64 -3.74
C MET A 91 3.09 -16.89 -5.22
N ASP A 92 4.32 -16.66 -5.71
CA ASP A 92 4.69 -16.96 -7.09
C ASP A 92 4.60 -18.46 -7.39
N LEU A 93 5.00 -19.31 -6.43
CA LEU A 93 4.84 -20.75 -6.57
C LEU A 93 3.37 -21.14 -6.66
N LEU A 94 2.50 -20.53 -5.85
CA LEU A 94 1.06 -20.78 -5.89
C LEU A 94 0.47 -20.36 -7.23
N ASN A 95 0.82 -19.17 -7.73
CA ASN A 95 0.42 -18.69 -9.06
C ASN A 95 0.82 -19.70 -10.15
N HIS A 96 2.07 -20.15 -10.14
CA HIS A 96 2.55 -21.15 -11.09
C HIS A 96 1.83 -22.51 -10.96
N ALA A 97 1.55 -22.95 -9.74
CA ALA A 97 0.84 -24.21 -9.51
C ALA A 97 -0.61 -24.17 -10.01
N VAL A 98 -1.31 -23.06 -9.79
CA VAL A 98 -2.68 -22.86 -10.29
C VAL A 98 -2.69 -22.75 -11.81
N GLU A 99 -1.76 -21.99 -12.39
CA GLU A 99 -1.61 -21.87 -13.85
C GLU A 99 -1.36 -23.22 -14.49
N LYS A 100 -0.44 -24.03 -13.95
CA LYS A 100 -0.17 -25.37 -14.46
C LYS A 100 -1.38 -26.31 -14.35
N ALA A 101 -2.19 -26.17 -13.31
CA ALA A 101 -3.36 -27.03 -13.08
C ALA A 101 -4.58 -26.63 -13.90
N THR A 102 -4.73 -25.34 -14.22
CA THR A 102 -5.98 -24.78 -14.78
C THR A 102 -5.81 -24.08 -16.13
N GLY A 103 -4.58 -23.74 -16.52
CA GLY A 103 -4.26 -22.89 -17.68
C GLY A 103 -4.45 -21.39 -17.43
N TYR A 104 -4.84 -20.99 -16.22
CA TYR A 104 -5.09 -19.60 -15.83
C TYR A 104 -4.18 -19.20 -14.67
N ASN A 105 -3.43 -18.10 -14.82
CA ASN A 105 -2.64 -17.53 -13.75
C ASN A 105 -3.49 -16.53 -12.95
N PRO A 106 -3.71 -16.76 -11.64
CA PRO A 106 -4.54 -15.87 -10.82
C PRO A 106 -3.83 -14.59 -10.39
N GLU A 107 -2.53 -14.44 -10.68
CA GLU A 107 -1.72 -13.26 -10.37
C GLU A 107 -1.86 -12.80 -8.91
N LEU A 108 -1.89 -13.75 -7.97
CA LEU A 108 -2.07 -13.45 -6.55
C LEU A 108 -0.87 -12.65 -6.04
N ASN A 109 -1.14 -11.44 -5.56
CA ASN A 109 -0.18 -10.56 -4.92
C ASN A 109 -0.91 -9.75 -3.85
N VAL A 110 -0.33 -9.63 -2.66
CA VAL A 110 -0.95 -8.85 -1.56
C VAL A 110 -1.16 -7.39 -1.96
N PHE A 111 -0.26 -6.82 -2.75
CA PHE A 111 -0.35 -5.43 -3.20
C PHE A 111 -1.35 -5.21 -4.34
N ASN A 112 -1.94 -6.27 -4.91
CA ASN A 112 -3.10 -6.13 -5.81
C ASN A 112 -4.37 -5.70 -5.05
N THR A 113 -4.38 -5.82 -3.72
CA THR A 113 -5.42 -5.26 -2.84
C THR A 113 -5.14 -3.79 -2.51
N GLN A 114 -6.07 -3.13 -1.83
CA GLN A 114 -6.02 -1.68 -1.63
C GLN A 114 -4.80 -1.23 -0.83
N SER A 115 -4.04 -0.29 -1.39
CA SER A 115 -3.05 0.47 -0.64
C SER A 115 -3.78 1.47 0.25
N MET A 116 -3.96 1.11 1.52
CA MET A 116 -4.68 1.94 2.49
C MET A 116 -4.12 3.36 2.57
N GLY A 117 -2.79 3.52 2.54
CA GLY A 117 -2.16 4.85 2.52
C GLY A 117 -2.55 5.67 1.29
N ALA A 118 -2.65 5.05 0.12
CA ALA A 118 -3.09 5.74 -1.10
C ALA A 118 -4.58 6.10 -1.04
N CYS A 119 -5.43 5.18 -0.56
CA CYS A 119 -6.87 5.40 -0.43
C CYS A 119 -7.23 6.53 0.57
N TYR A 120 -6.51 6.60 1.70
CA TYR A 120 -6.66 7.70 2.66
C TYR A 120 -6.29 9.05 2.05
N LEU A 121 -5.14 9.12 1.36
CA LEU A 121 -4.70 10.36 0.70
C LEU A 121 -5.71 10.80 -0.37
N GLN A 122 -6.22 9.88 -1.20
CA GLN A 122 -7.20 10.22 -2.24
C GLN A 122 -8.47 10.80 -1.61
N SER A 123 -9.04 10.11 -0.62
CA SER A 123 -10.28 10.56 0.05
C SER A 123 -10.07 11.92 0.71
N TYR A 124 -8.94 12.11 1.39
CA TYR A 124 -8.60 13.37 2.06
C TYR A 124 -8.50 14.55 1.08
N LEU A 125 -7.89 14.33 -0.09
CA LEU A 125 -7.74 15.33 -1.14
C LEU A 125 -9.07 15.64 -1.84
N GLN A 126 -9.88 14.64 -2.14
CA GLN A 126 -11.20 14.81 -2.76
C GLN A 126 -12.14 15.66 -1.89
N CYS A 127 -12.10 15.47 -0.56
CA CYS A 127 -12.83 16.32 0.40
C CYS A 127 -12.38 17.80 0.40
N ARG A 128 -11.26 18.12 -0.26
CA ARG A 128 -10.68 19.47 -0.33
C ARG A 128 -10.60 20.00 -1.76
N ALA A 129 -11.50 19.52 -2.62
CA ALA A 129 -11.67 19.98 -4.00
C ALA A 129 -10.42 19.78 -4.89
N PHE A 130 -9.64 18.74 -4.60
CA PHE A 130 -8.62 18.25 -5.52
C PHE A 130 -9.14 17.03 -6.28
N THR A 131 -8.88 16.96 -7.58
CA THR A 131 -9.07 15.73 -8.36
C THR A 131 -7.87 14.83 -8.12
N ALA A 132 -8.09 13.65 -7.53
CA ALA A 132 -7.04 12.71 -7.21
C ALA A 132 -7.37 11.29 -7.68
N GLU A 133 -6.35 10.61 -8.21
CA GLU A 133 -6.43 9.24 -8.75
C GLU A 133 -5.38 8.34 -8.10
N VAL A 134 -5.71 7.06 -7.88
CA VAL A 134 -4.79 6.09 -7.29
C VAL A 134 -4.23 5.15 -8.35
N VAL A 135 -2.90 5.01 -8.32
CA VAL A 135 -2.16 3.91 -8.93
C VAL A 135 -1.78 2.96 -7.80
N ASN A 136 -2.56 1.90 -7.63
CA ASN A 136 -2.55 1.09 -6.42
C ASN A 136 -1.24 0.29 -6.28
N PHE A 137 -0.87 -0.44 -7.33
CA PHE A 137 0.34 -1.24 -7.37
C PHE A 137 1.14 -0.92 -8.63
N PHE A 138 2.23 -0.17 -8.46
CA PHE A 138 3.01 0.36 -9.58
C PHE A 138 3.45 -0.72 -10.57
N ASN A 139 3.85 -1.92 -10.10
CA ASN A 139 4.32 -2.98 -10.98
C ASN A 139 3.24 -3.43 -11.99
N ARG A 140 1.96 -3.43 -11.58
CA ARG A 140 0.83 -3.83 -12.43
C ARG A 140 0.26 -2.64 -13.21
N ASP A 141 0.21 -1.47 -12.57
CA ASP A 141 -0.58 -0.34 -13.04
C ASP A 141 0.27 0.72 -13.78
N LYS A 142 1.44 0.34 -14.34
CA LYS A 142 2.35 1.26 -15.08
C LYS A 142 1.68 1.96 -16.26
N GLU A 143 0.84 1.23 -17.00
CA GLU A 143 0.11 1.79 -18.15
C GLU A 143 -0.88 2.87 -17.71
N GLN A 144 -1.65 2.61 -16.64
CA GLN A 144 -2.54 3.59 -16.05
C GLN A 144 -1.78 4.85 -15.61
N LEU A 145 -0.63 4.69 -14.93
CA LEU A 145 0.20 5.83 -14.53
C LEU A 145 0.68 6.64 -15.74
N SER A 146 1.10 5.98 -16.83
CA SER A 146 1.52 6.64 -18.07
C SER A 146 0.38 7.47 -18.70
N LEU A 147 -0.83 6.92 -18.77
CA LEU A 147 -2.02 7.61 -19.27
C LEU A 147 -2.41 8.82 -18.42
N LEU A 148 -2.31 8.71 -17.10
CA LEU A 148 -2.58 9.82 -16.19
C LEU A 148 -1.50 10.91 -16.30
N LEU A 149 -0.21 10.54 -16.41
CA LEU A 149 0.90 11.48 -16.60
C LEU A 149 0.80 12.27 -17.91
N ALA A 150 0.22 11.67 -18.96
CA ALA A 150 -0.04 12.34 -20.23
C ALA A 150 -1.04 13.50 -20.09
N GLN A 151 -1.88 13.51 -19.05
CA GLN A 151 -2.79 14.60 -18.72
C GLN A 151 -2.09 15.77 -18.02
N SER A 152 -0.79 15.67 -17.77
CA SER A 152 0.03 16.68 -17.10
C SER A 152 -0.51 17.08 -15.72
N PRO A 153 -0.61 16.13 -14.77
CA PRO A 153 -1.08 16.43 -13.43
C PRO A 153 -0.11 17.38 -12.74
N LEU A 154 -0.64 18.16 -11.79
CA LEU A 154 0.15 19.09 -10.98
C LEU A 154 1.24 18.34 -10.21
N ALA A 155 0.89 17.21 -9.59
CA ALA A 155 1.82 16.40 -8.85
C ALA A 155 1.52 14.89 -8.88
N VAL A 156 2.54 14.11 -8.55
CA VAL A 156 2.44 12.71 -8.15
C VAL A 156 2.93 12.59 -6.71
N ALA A 157 2.08 12.05 -5.83
CA ALA A 157 2.43 11.70 -4.47
C ALA A 157 2.79 10.21 -4.39
N ILE A 158 3.95 9.86 -3.83
CA ILE A 158 4.38 8.48 -3.60
C ILE A 158 4.32 8.22 -2.08
N THR A 159 3.42 7.35 -1.66
CA THR A 159 3.34 6.92 -0.26
C THR A 159 4.37 5.84 0.03
N THR A 160 5.00 5.90 1.21
CA THR A 160 6.10 5.01 1.56
C THR A 160 5.79 3.99 2.66
N THR A 161 4.50 3.67 2.88
CA THR A 161 4.01 2.82 3.98
C THR A 161 4.61 1.42 4.08
N PHE A 162 5.08 0.83 2.98
CA PHE A 162 5.67 -0.51 2.96
C PHE A 162 7.12 -0.57 2.47
N TYR A 163 7.78 0.59 2.35
CA TYR A 163 9.16 0.63 1.87
C TYR A 163 10.14 0.58 3.05
N VAL A 164 11.12 -0.31 2.94
CA VAL A 164 12.25 -0.41 3.86
C VAL A 164 13.56 0.08 3.21
N ASP A 165 13.51 0.40 1.93
CA ASP A 165 14.62 0.85 1.08
C ASP A 165 14.08 1.84 0.04
N HIS A 166 14.93 2.75 -0.44
CA HIS A 166 14.56 3.82 -1.37
C HIS A 166 14.69 3.45 -2.85
N MET A 167 15.34 2.34 -3.21
CA MET A 167 15.50 1.87 -4.59
C MET A 167 14.17 1.70 -5.36
N PRO A 168 13.11 1.13 -4.77
CA PRO A 168 11.81 1.07 -5.44
C PRO A 168 11.21 2.45 -5.75
N ILE A 169 11.46 3.43 -4.87
CA ILE A 169 10.98 4.80 -5.02
C ILE A 169 11.73 5.44 -6.21
N ILE A 170 13.05 5.24 -6.31
CA ILE A 170 13.86 5.69 -7.45
C ILE A 170 13.29 5.20 -8.79
N GLU A 171 12.86 3.93 -8.88
CA GLU A 171 12.26 3.39 -10.09
C GLU A 171 10.98 4.15 -10.48
N VAL A 172 10.10 4.42 -9.51
CA VAL A 172 8.87 5.19 -9.73
C VAL A 172 9.20 6.62 -10.15
N VAL A 173 10.15 7.28 -9.49
CA VAL A 173 10.60 8.64 -9.84
C VAL A 173 11.12 8.69 -11.28
N LYS A 174 12.00 7.76 -11.67
CA LYS A 174 12.53 7.67 -13.04
C LYS A 174 11.41 7.48 -14.05
N PHE A 175 10.49 6.55 -13.80
CA PHE A 175 9.33 6.33 -14.66
C PHE A 175 8.51 7.62 -14.84
N ILE A 176 8.23 8.35 -13.77
CA ILE A 176 7.50 9.62 -13.85
C ILE A 176 8.27 10.64 -14.69
N ARG A 177 9.58 10.80 -14.48
CA ARG A 177 10.41 11.75 -15.22
C ARG A 177 10.52 11.45 -16.70
N GLU A 178 10.56 10.18 -17.07
CA GLU A 178 10.58 9.72 -18.46
C GLU A 178 9.28 10.09 -19.21
N HIS A 179 8.14 10.08 -18.52
CA HIS A 179 6.83 10.35 -19.12
C HIS A 179 6.39 11.81 -18.99
N ASN A 180 6.70 12.46 -17.86
CA ASN A 180 6.41 13.87 -17.62
C ASN A 180 7.46 14.52 -16.70
N PRO A 181 8.46 15.23 -17.25
CA PRO A 181 9.49 15.87 -16.45
C PRO A 181 8.99 17.09 -15.67
N LYS A 182 7.79 17.62 -15.96
CA LYS A 182 7.25 18.84 -15.33
C LYS A 182 6.41 18.56 -14.09
N THR A 183 5.77 17.39 -14.02
CA THR A 183 4.94 16.99 -12.87
C THR A 183 5.77 16.97 -11.59
N LYS A 184 5.27 17.61 -10.52
CA LYS A 184 5.97 17.61 -9.23
C LYS A 184 5.86 16.26 -8.55
N ILE A 185 6.96 15.78 -7.97
CA ILE A 185 7.01 14.50 -7.28
C ILE A 185 7.16 14.77 -5.78
N ILE A 186 6.16 14.32 -5.02
CA ILE A 186 6.08 14.45 -3.57
C ILE A 186 6.22 13.05 -2.97
N VAL A 187 7.14 12.83 -2.04
CA VAL A 187 7.35 11.52 -1.40
C VAL A 187 7.15 11.64 0.10
N GLY A 188 6.35 10.76 0.70
CA GLY A 188 6.03 10.82 2.12
C GLY A 188 5.63 9.48 2.71
N GLY A 189 5.43 9.44 4.01
CA GLY A 189 5.04 8.24 4.75
C GLY A 189 6.19 7.61 5.55
N PRO A 190 5.96 6.42 6.13
CA PRO A 190 6.83 5.81 7.13
C PRO A 190 8.32 5.70 6.76
N HIS A 191 8.67 5.35 5.52
CA HIS A 191 10.09 5.27 5.13
C HIS A 191 10.79 6.63 5.23
N ILE A 192 10.18 7.68 4.67
CA ILE A 192 10.72 9.04 4.72
C ILE A 192 10.77 9.56 6.17
N TYR A 193 9.72 9.28 6.95
CA TYR A 193 9.70 9.61 8.37
C TYR A 193 10.84 8.94 9.15
N ASN A 194 11.12 7.66 8.89
CA ASN A 194 12.24 6.94 9.51
C ASN A 194 13.59 7.52 9.09
N VAL A 195 13.80 7.78 7.80
CA VAL A 195 15.01 8.47 7.30
C VAL A 195 15.23 9.80 8.03
N CYS A 196 14.16 10.57 8.24
CA CYS A 196 14.24 11.85 8.95
C CYS A 196 14.44 11.73 10.46
N SER A 197 13.98 10.64 11.07
CA SER A 197 14.02 10.42 12.52
C SER A 197 15.32 9.76 12.97
N ASP A 198 15.88 8.89 12.13
CA ASP A 198 17.00 8.02 12.49
C ASP A 198 18.35 8.52 11.98
N LEU A 199 18.36 9.34 10.92
CA LEU A 199 19.57 9.79 10.24
C LEU A 199 19.78 11.30 10.38
N ASP A 200 21.05 11.72 10.35
CA ASP A 200 21.41 13.14 10.33
C ASP A 200 21.08 13.80 8.97
N GLU A 201 21.10 15.13 8.93
CA GLU A 201 20.74 15.87 7.73
C GLU A 201 21.65 15.59 6.52
N ALA A 202 22.93 15.25 6.74
CA ALA A 202 23.85 14.96 5.64
C ALA A 202 23.49 13.63 4.97
N ALA A 203 23.18 12.60 5.76
CA ALA A 203 22.68 11.32 5.27
C ALA A 203 21.31 11.46 4.60
N GLN A 204 20.39 12.23 5.19
CA GLN A 204 19.10 12.56 4.58
C GLN A 204 19.28 13.21 3.20
N ASN A 205 20.12 14.25 3.12
CA ASN A 205 20.40 14.98 1.86
C ASN A 205 20.95 14.04 0.78
N TYR A 206 21.83 13.10 1.14
CA TYR A 206 22.36 12.11 0.22
C TYR A 206 21.25 11.20 -0.34
N ILE A 207 20.41 10.63 0.55
CA ILE A 207 19.31 9.74 0.16
C ILE A 207 18.28 10.50 -0.70
N PHE A 208 17.89 11.71 -0.29
CA PHE A 208 16.92 12.51 -1.04
C PHE A 208 17.45 12.98 -2.40
N HIS A 209 18.75 13.24 -2.50
CA HIS A 209 19.37 13.50 -3.79
C HIS A 209 19.36 12.25 -4.68
N GLU A 210 19.62 11.07 -4.12
CA GLU A 210 19.59 9.80 -4.85
C GLU A 210 18.17 9.43 -5.33
N VAL A 211 17.15 9.65 -4.47
CA VAL A 211 15.74 9.44 -4.81
C VAL A 211 15.28 10.37 -5.93
N GLY A 212 15.69 11.63 -5.92
CA GLY A 212 15.44 12.57 -7.01
C GLY A 212 14.01 13.11 -7.12
N ALA A 213 13.20 13.01 -6.05
CA ALA A 213 11.91 13.69 -5.97
C ALA A 213 12.06 15.20 -5.68
N ASP A 214 11.02 15.98 -5.96
CA ASP A 214 11.05 17.44 -5.74
C ASP A 214 10.85 17.79 -4.26
N ILE A 215 9.95 17.08 -3.58
CA ILE A 215 9.46 17.43 -2.24
C ILE A 215 9.34 16.16 -1.39
N TYR A 216 9.79 16.23 -0.14
CA TYR A 216 9.67 15.18 0.86
C TYR A 216 8.83 15.66 2.03
N VAL A 217 7.92 14.80 2.51
CA VAL A 217 7.06 15.07 3.67
C VAL A 217 7.61 14.35 4.89
N ASN A 218 8.06 15.13 5.88
CA ASN A 218 8.59 14.66 7.15
C ASN A 218 7.48 14.58 8.22
N ASP A 219 6.52 13.69 7.99
CA ASP A 219 5.48 13.36 8.96
C ASP A 219 4.98 11.93 8.71
N SER A 220 4.51 11.25 9.78
CA SER A 220 3.91 9.92 9.67
C SER A 220 2.45 9.96 9.19
N GLN A 221 1.81 11.12 9.25
CA GLN A 221 0.44 11.42 8.83
C GLN A 221 0.45 12.64 7.89
N GLY A 222 0.98 12.51 6.67
CA GLY A 222 1.22 13.64 5.77
C GLY A 222 0.00 14.20 5.02
N GLU A 223 -1.24 13.85 5.39
CA GLU A 223 -2.45 14.20 4.65
C GLU A 223 -2.65 15.73 4.51
N THR A 224 -2.55 16.47 5.62
CA THR A 224 -2.73 17.94 5.63
C THR A 224 -1.59 18.64 4.91
N THR A 225 -0.36 18.20 5.15
CA THR A 225 0.86 18.72 4.52
C THR A 225 0.80 18.54 3.01
N LEU A 226 0.38 17.37 2.51
CA LEU A 226 0.20 17.13 1.08
C LEU A 226 -0.84 18.08 0.49
N SER A 227 -2.00 18.23 1.13
CA SER A 227 -3.05 19.15 0.65
C SER A 227 -2.58 20.61 0.61
N ARG A 228 -1.84 21.07 1.63
CA ARG A 228 -1.25 22.41 1.66
C ARG A 228 -0.21 22.60 0.56
N ALA A 229 0.67 21.61 0.34
CA ALA A 229 1.66 21.65 -0.73
C ALA A 229 0.99 21.73 -2.11
N LEU A 230 -0.04 20.92 -2.36
CA LEU A 230 -0.81 20.98 -3.62
C LEU A 230 -1.50 22.32 -3.81
N CYS A 231 -2.05 22.92 -2.74
CA CYS A 231 -2.66 24.25 -2.79
C CYS A 231 -1.64 25.32 -3.23
N GLN A 232 -0.47 25.35 -2.59
CA GLN A 232 0.61 26.29 -2.94
C GLN A 232 1.11 26.08 -4.37
N LEU A 233 1.28 24.82 -4.79
CA LEU A 233 1.68 24.48 -6.16
C LEU A 233 0.64 24.95 -7.20
N LYS A 234 -0.65 24.77 -6.92
CA LYS A 234 -1.76 25.18 -7.79
C LYS A 234 -1.84 26.70 -7.94
N ASN A 235 -1.56 27.44 -6.87
CA ASN A 235 -1.54 28.91 -6.85
C ASN A 235 -0.20 29.52 -7.30
N GLN A 236 0.82 28.69 -7.55
CA GLN A 236 2.20 29.12 -7.83
C GLN A 236 2.80 29.99 -6.71
N GLU A 237 2.45 29.65 -5.48
CA GLU A 237 2.90 30.31 -4.26
C GLU A 237 4.08 29.56 -3.62
N SER A 238 4.65 30.13 -2.56
CA SER A 238 5.86 29.59 -1.93
C SER A 238 5.56 28.41 -1.02
N LEU A 239 6.34 27.33 -1.15
CA LEU A 239 6.28 26.18 -0.24
C LEU A 239 6.90 26.44 1.14
N ARG A 240 7.54 27.59 1.36
CA ARG A 240 8.28 27.90 2.60
C ARG A 240 7.41 27.85 3.86
N ASP A 241 6.15 28.27 3.74
CA ASP A 241 5.21 28.34 4.86
C ASP A 241 4.40 27.05 5.05
N VAL A 242 4.65 26.01 4.24
CA VAL A 242 4.03 24.70 4.43
C VAL A 242 4.89 23.90 5.40
N PRO A 243 4.38 23.53 6.59
CA PRO A 243 5.13 22.74 7.56
C PRO A 243 5.50 21.35 7.03
N ASN A 244 6.49 20.74 7.68
CA ASN A 244 6.96 19.37 7.44
C ASN A 244 7.55 19.07 6.04
N LEU A 245 7.72 20.05 5.18
CA LEU A 245 8.38 19.89 3.88
C LEU A 245 9.90 19.96 3.97
N ILE A 246 10.55 19.13 3.15
CA ILE A 246 11.96 19.18 2.81
C ILE A 246 12.08 19.18 1.29
N TYR A 247 12.81 20.13 0.71
CA TYR A 247 13.02 20.21 -0.73
C TYR A 247 14.34 20.92 -1.06
N PHE A 248 14.87 20.71 -2.27
CA PHE A 248 16.07 21.41 -2.71
C PHE A 248 15.71 22.80 -3.25
N ASP A 249 16.24 23.85 -2.63
CA ASP A 249 16.06 25.24 -3.08
C ASP A 249 17.11 25.57 -4.14
N ASP A 250 16.72 25.51 -5.40
CA ASP A 250 17.58 25.81 -6.54
C ASP A 250 18.15 27.24 -6.51
N GLN A 251 17.46 28.21 -5.89
CA GLN A 251 17.96 29.59 -5.83
C GLN A 251 19.14 29.72 -4.87
N HIS A 252 19.11 28.99 -3.77
CA HIS A 252 20.15 29.02 -2.74
C HIS A 252 21.11 27.82 -2.80
N GLN A 253 20.89 26.87 -3.70
CA GLN A 253 21.68 25.65 -3.88
C GLN A 253 21.85 24.85 -2.58
N GLN A 254 20.77 24.74 -1.81
CA GLN A 254 20.77 24.04 -0.52
C GLN A 254 19.42 23.39 -0.23
N TRP A 255 19.42 22.39 0.64
CA TRP A 255 18.19 21.79 1.15
C TRP A 255 17.48 22.75 2.10
N TYR A 256 16.22 23.05 1.80
CA TYR A 256 15.33 23.78 2.70
C TYR A 256 14.50 22.78 3.52
N ARG A 257 14.39 23.06 4.81
CA ARG A 257 13.57 22.30 5.77
C ARG A 257 12.63 23.29 6.46
N SER A 258 11.34 23.14 6.25
CA SER A 258 10.31 23.96 6.90
C SER A 258 10.16 23.61 8.38
N THR A 259 9.40 24.42 9.11
CA THR A 259 9.07 24.15 10.51
C THR A 259 8.33 22.81 10.66
N ARG A 260 8.67 22.05 11.70
CA ARG A 260 7.96 20.81 12.05
C ARG A 260 6.69 21.12 12.82
N GLU A 261 5.58 20.57 12.35
CA GLU A 261 4.26 20.64 12.99
C GLU A 261 3.61 19.25 12.89
N PRO A 262 3.76 18.37 13.91
CA PRO A 262 3.25 17.01 13.84
C PRO A 262 1.75 16.95 13.58
N GLU A 263 1.34 16.15 12.60
CA GLU A 263 -0.08 16.01 12.27
C GLU A 263 -0.82 15.10 13.26
N GLN A 264 -2.06 15.46 13.55
CA GLN A 264 -2.99 14.68 14.37
C GLN A 264 -4.32 14.55 13.63
N ASN A 265 -4.29 13.84 12.50
CA ASN A 265 -5.45 13.69 11.64
C ASN A 265 -6.55 12.93 12.36
N ASP A 266 -7.75 13.52 12.40
CA ASP A 266 -8.94 12.96 13.03
C ASP A 266 -9.48 11.78 12.21
N MET A 267 -9.59 10.60 12.82
CA MET A 267 -9.92 9.37 12.10
C MET A 267 -11.35 9.36 11.52
N ASP A 268 -12.28 10.10 12.10
CA ASP A 268 -13.66 10.19 11.60
C ASP A 268 -13.74 11.14 10.41
N HIS A 269 -13.04 12.27 10.47
CA HIS A 269 -13.00 13.25 9.37
C HIS A 269 -12.08 12.87 8.22
N THR A 270 -11.15 11.93 8.44
CA THR A 270 -10.26 11.40 7.40
C THR A 270 -10.57 9.96 7.03
N SER A 271 -11.77 9.45 7.31
CA SER A 271 -12.22 8.13 6.86
C SER A 271 -12.19 8.00 5.34
N ILE A 272 -12.08 6.78 4.82
CA ILE A 272 -12.08 6.54 3.38
C ILE A 272 -13.51 6.67 2.83
N HIS A 273 -13.66 7.35 1.70
CA HIS A 273 -14.91 7.41 0.96
C HIS A 273 -14.93 6.27 -0.08
N TRP A 274 -15.27 5.06 0.36
CA TRP A 274 -15.14 3.83 -0.44
C TRP A 274 -15.91 3.89 -1.77
N GLU A 275 -16.99 4.65 -1.83
CA GLU A 275 -17.80 4.87 -3.03
C GLU A 275 -17.06 5.56 -4.18
N THR A 276 -15.90 6.17 -3.93
CA THR A 276 -15.07 6.81 -4.97
C THR A 276 -14.10 5.86 -5.65
N PHE A 277 -13.99 4.61 -5.17
CA PHE A 277 -13.10 3.60 -5.73
C PHE A 277 -13.85 2.61 -6.61
N ALA A 278 -13.19 2.12 -7.65
CA ALA A 278 -13.75 1.11 -8.53
C ALA A 278 -13.98 -0.21 -7.77
N SER A 279 -15.11 -0.88 -8.03
CA SER A 279 -15.50 -2.11 -7.32
C SER A 279 -14.44 -3.20 -7.40
N HIS A 280 -13.74 -3.35 -8.53
CA HIS A 280 -12.68 -4.35 -8.68
C HIS A 280 -11.52 -4.15 -7.67
N LEU A 281 -11.30 -2.92 -7.21
CA LEU A 281 -10.31 -2.64 -6.16
C LEU A 281 -10.83 -3.11 -4.80
N LEU A 282 -12.14 -3.22 -4.58
CA LEU A 282 -12.81 -3.51 -3.30
C LEU A 282 -13.33 -4.96 -3.16
N THR A 283 -13.33 -5.73 -4.24
CA THR A 283 -13.92 -7.08 -4.28
C THR A 283 -12.90 -8.19 -4.56
N PRO A 284 -13.04 -9.37 -3.94
CA PRO A 284 -14.03 -9.72 -2.91
C PRO A 284 -13.60 -9.28 -1.50
N MET A 285 -12.41 -8.69 -1.36
CA MET A 285 -11.79 -8.39 -0.07
C MET A 285 -11.40 -6.91 0.02
N ALA A 286 -11.64 -6.29 1.18
CA ALA A 286 -11.15 -4.96 1.51
C ALA A 286 -10.39 -4.91 2.83
N TYR A 287 -9.36 -4.07 2.88
CA TYR A 287 -8.72 -3.70 4.13
C TYR A 287 -9.44 -2.51 4.76
N MET A 288 -9.52 -2.50 6.09
CA MET A 288 -10.12 -1.41 6.85
C MET A 288 -9.33 -1.15 8.11
N ARG A 289 -9.23 0.11 8.51
CA ARG A 289 -8.63 0.53 9.77
C ARG A 289 -9.68 1.18 10.64
N THR A 290 -9.81 0.72 11.87
CA THR A 290 -10.72 1.27 12.87
C THR A 290 -9.98 1.96 14.02
N ALA A 291 -8.66 1.74 14.13
CA ALA A 291 -7.80 2.35 15.13
C ALA A 291 -6.43 2.71 14.53
N ARG A 292 -5.82 3.79 15.01
CA ARG A 292 -4.43 4.16 14.71
C ARG A 292 -3.60 4.05 15.99
N SER A 293 -2.37 3.55 15.85
CA SER A 293 -1.48 3.27 16.99
C SER A 293 -1.99 2.13 17.88
N CYS A 294 -1.30 1.86 18.97
CA CYS A 294 -1.60 0.78 19.91
C CYS A 294 -1.49 1.32 21.35
N PRO A 295 -2.39 0.94 22.28
CA PRO A 295 -2.30 1.40 23.67
C PRO A 295 -1.21 0.68 24.48
N PHE A 296 -0.50 -0.28 23.88
CA PHE A 296 0.58 -1.03 24.51
C PHE A 296 1.96 -0.45 24.13
N ALA A 297 2.96 -0.76 24.96
CA ALA A 297 4.35 -0.32 24.78
C ALA A 297 5.29 -1.54 24.76
N CYS A 298 5.05 -2.47 23.84
CA CYS A 298 5.89 -3.66 23.67
C CYS A 298 7.34 -3.26 23.37
N SER A 299 8.31 -3.87 24.06
CA SER A 299 9.73 -3.49 23.96
C SER A 299 10.35 -3.61 22.56
N PHE A 300 9.73 -4.39 21.69
CA PHE A 300 10.18 -4.64 20.32
C PHE A 300 9.45 -3.79 19.27
N CYS A 301 8.41 -3.03 19.65
CA CYS A 301 7.54 -2.34 18.71
C CYS A 301 7.80 -0.83 18.74
N ASN A 302 8.20 -0.27 17.60
CA ASN A 302 8.37 1.18 17.41
C ASN A 302 7.10 1.88 16.92
N TYR A 303 6.04 1.12 16.61
CA TYR A 303 4.84 1.66 15.97
C TYR A 303 4.14 2.76 16.78
N PRO A 304 3.94 2.66 18.11
CA PRO A 304 3.33 3.75 18.87
C PRO A 304 4.12 5.06 18.80
N THR A 305 5.46 4.98 18.71
CA THR A 305 6.33 6.15 18.54
C THR A 305 6.16 6.79 17.16
N GLN A 306 5.90 5.97 16.11
CA GLN A 306 5.71 6.46 14.75
C GLN A 306 4.28 6.96 14.49
N ALA A 307 3.28 6.19 14.91
CA ALA A 307 1.86 6.44 14.64
C ALA A 307 1.22 7.45 15.60
N GLY A 308 1.90 7.78 16.71
CA GLY A 308 1.42 8.72 17.71
C GLY A 308 0.46 8.10 18.72
N ALA A 309 -0.45 8.92 19.26
CA ALA A 309 -1.42 8.46 20.24
C ALA A 309 -2.36 7.38 19.68
N HIS A 310 -2.82 6.48 20.56
CA HIS A 310 -3.89 5.53 20.23
C HIS A 310 -5.21 6.26 20.04
N VAL A 311 -5.71 6.27 18.80
CA VAL A 311 -6.96 6.93 18.40
C VAL A 311 -7.88 5.88 17.78
N LEU A 312 -9.18 6.03 18.02
CA LEU A 312 -10.22 5.12 17.55
C LEU A 312 -11.18 5.90 16.66
N SER A 313 -11.59 5.31 15.54
CA SER A 313 -12.78 5.80 14.80
C SER A 313 -14.03 5.53 15.64
N SER A 314 -15.01 6.43 15.49
CA SER A 314 -16.37 6.23 16.01
C SER A 314 -17.04 5.02 15.37
N LEU A 315 -18.01 4.43 16.08
CA LEU A 315 -18.82 3.34 15.52
C LEU A 315 -19.65 3.81 14.31
N GLU A 316 -20.09 5.06 14.30
CA GLU A 316 -20.81 5.65 13.16
C GLU A 316 -19.97 5.66 11.88
N THR A 317 -18.69 6.07 11.97
CA THR A 317 -17.76 5.98 10.84
C THR A 317 -17.56 4.54 10.38
N ILE A 318 -17.43 3.59 11.31
CA ILE A 318 -17.25 2.17 10.97
C ILE A 318 -18.48 1.61 10.26
N GLU A 319 -19.67 1.90 10.77
CA GLU A 319 -20.94 1.48 10.15
C GLU A 319 -21.08 2.06 8.74
N ARG A 320 -20.77 3.35 8.55
CA ARG A 320 -20.75 4.00 7.22
C ARG A 320 -19.80 3.29 6.26
N GLU A 321 -18.57 3.00 6.69
CA GLU A 321 -17.59 2.32 5.86
C GLU A 321 -18.02 0.88 5.52
N PHE A 322 -18.61 0.15 6.47
CA PHE A 322 -19.18 -1.18 6.21
C PHE A 322 -20.31 -1.14 5.19
N ASP A 323 -21.23 -0.19 5.28
CA ASP A 323 -22.33 -0.04 4.32
C ASP A 323 -21.79 0.26 2.91
N ALA A 324 -20.77 1.12 2.80
CA ALA A 324 -20.15 1.46 1.53
C ALA A 324 -19.42 0.25 0.90
N LEU A 325 -18.64 -0.49 1.68
CA LEU A 325 -17.95 -1.71 1.24
C LEU A 325 -18.94 -2.82 0.87
N HIS A 326 -20.00 -3.01 1.66
CA HIS A 326 -21.05 -3.97 1.36
C HIS A 326 -21.74 -3.65 0.03
N LYS A 327 -22.08 -2.37 -0.19
CA LYS A 327 -22.68 -1.89 -1.44
C LYS A 327 -21.74 -2.08 -2.63
N ALA A 328 -20.42 -1.97 -2.44
CA ALA A 328 -19.42 -2.24 -3.45
C ALA A 328 -19.24 -3.73 -3.78
N GLY A 329 -19.85 -4.63 -2.98
CA GLY A 329 -19.78 -6.08 -3.15
C GLY A 329 -18.62 -6.75 -2.39
N THR A 330 -18.02 -6.06 -1.41
CA THR A 330 -17.00 -6.66 -0.54
C THR A 330 -17.61 -7.78 0.29
N GLU A 331 -17.00 -8.97 0.24
CA GLU A 331 -17.43 -10.17 0.97
C GLU A 331 -16.57 -10.41 2.23
N MET A 332 -15.33 -9.93 2.22
CA MET A 332 -14.37 -10.11 3.30
C MET A 332 -13.70 -8.79 3.70
N ILE A 333 -13.67 -8.50 4.99
CA ILE A 333 -12.95 -7.35 5.54
C ILE A 333 -11.76 -7.86 6.33
N VAL A 334 -10.59 -7.28 6.08
CA VAL A 334 -9.36 -7.53 6.85
C VAL A 334 -9.00 -6.27 7.61
N PHE A 335 -9.10 -6.32 8.94
CA PHE A 335 -8.73 -5.19 9.78
C PHE A 335 -7.21 -5.05 9.86
N THR A 336 -6.71 -3.83 9.61
CA THR A 336 -5.28 -3.50 9.69
C THR A 336 -4.89 -2.92 11.05
N ASP A 337 -5.79 -2.94 12.03
CA ASP A 337 -5.53 -2.43 13.37
C ASP A 337 -4.47 -3.27 14.08
N ASP A 338 -3.50 -2.63 14.72
CA ASP A 338 -2.46 -3.30 15.51
C ASP A 338 -3.05 -4.08 16.69
N THR A 339 -4.20 -3.64 17.18
CA THR A 339 -4.93 -4.31 18.25
C THR A 339 -6.44 -4.06 18.12
N PHE A 340 -7.08 -4.74 17.17
CA PHE A 340 -8.51 -4.60 16.87
C PHE A 340 -9.44 -4.85 18.08
N ASN A 341 -9.07 -5.78 18.97
CA ASN A 341 -9.91 -6.20 20.09
C ASN A 341 -9.80 -5.28 21.34
N VAL A 342 -9.17 -4.12 21.22
CA VAL A 342 -8.96 -3.17 22.34
C VAL A 342 -9.44 -1.77 21.94
N PRO A 343 -10.23 -1.08 22.78
CA PRO A 343 -10.75 -1.52 24.07
C PRO A 343 -11.92 -2.51 23.93
N LEU A 344 -11.98 -3.51 24.83
CA LEU A 344 -12.98 -4.59 24.76
C LEU A 344 -14.44 -4.11 24.67
N PRO A 345 -14.88 -3.04 25.38
CA PRO A 345 -16.24 -2.52 25.24
C PRO A 345 -16.58 -1.99 23.84
N ARG A 346 -15.61 -1.51 23.06
CA ARG A 346 -15.81 -1.07 21.68
C ARG A 346 -15.81 -2.25 20.70
N PHE A 347 -15.00 -3.26 20.98
CA PHE A 347 -14.90 -4.46 20.14
C PHE A 347 -16.15 -5.35 20.21
N LYS A 348 -16.81 -5.42 21.36
CA LYS A 348 -18.08 -6.13 21.54
C LYS A 348 -19.22 -5.37 20.90
#